data_AF-A0AAE3UDQ7-F1
#
_entry.id   AF-A0AAE3UDQ7-F1
#
_cell.length_a   1.000
_cell.length_b   1.000
_cell.length_c   1.000
_cell.angle_alpha   90.00
_cell.angle_beta   90.00
_cell.angle_gamma   90.00
#
_symmetry.space_group_name_H-M   'P 1'
#
loop_
_entity.id
_entity.type
_entity.pdbx_description
1 polymer ?
#
loop_
_entity_poly.entity_id
_entity_poly.type
_entity_poly.pdbx_seq_one_letter_code
_entity_poly.pdbx_strand_id
1 'polypeptide(L)'
;MATKPWYKEEDNLNYVGYEAIQKNRKIMTAAWLGSSGQERYEMTIILGELALARHKAGEDLIECVPELDNTEWIYIDPDNKIIEITLL
;
A
#
# COMPACT_ATOMS: atom_id res chain seq x y z
N MET A 1 -26.01 9.16 -17.39
CA MET A 1 -26.31 8.24 -16.26
C MET A 1 -24.98 7.84 -15.65
N ALA A 2 -24.67 8.33 -14.44
CA ALA A 2 -23.46 7.93 -13.73
C ALA A 2 -23.68 6.53 -13.13
N THR A 3 -22.79 5.59 -13.44
CA THR A 3 -22.77 4.25 -12.86
C THR A 3 -22.51 4.34 -11.37
N LYS A 4 -23.35 3.69 -10.55
CA LYS A 4 -23.08 3.56 -9.12
C LYS A 4 -21.75 2.85 -8.92
N PRO A 5 -20.84 3.36 -8.09
CA PRO A 5 -19.58 2.68 -7.81
C PRO A 5 -19.85 1.29 -7.21
N TRP A 6 -18.95 0.34 -7.51
CA TRP A 6 -19.01 -1.04 -7.03
C TRP A 6 -18.60 -1.18 -5.55
N TYR A 7 -18.30 -0.07 -4.89
CA TYR A 7 -17.98 0.02 -3.47
C TYR A 7 -19.03 0.87 -2.76
N LYS A 8 -19.30 0.55 -1.48
CA LYS A 8 -20.08 1.44 -0.61
C LYS A 8 -19.12 2.44 0.03
N GLU A 9 -19.47 3.72 -0.04
CA GLU A 9 -18.65 4.81 0.49
C GLU A 9 -18.47 4.71 2.02
N GLU A 10 -19.48 4.17 2.70
CA GLU A 10 -19.51 3.84 4.11
C GLU A 10 -18.53 2.71 4.51
N ASP A 11 -18.23 1.78 3.61
CA ASP A 11 -17.21 0.75 3.84
C ASP A 11 -15.79 1.35 3.74
N ASN A 12 -15.60 2.43 2.96
CA ASN A 12 -14.32 3.15 2.84
C ASN A 12 -14.02 4.10 4.01
N LEU A 13 -15.05 4.59 4.73
CA LEU A 13 -14.87 5.46 5.88
C LEU A 13 -14.04 4.80 7.00
N ASN A 14 -14.11 3.46 7.11
CA ASN A 14 -13.38 2.70 8.12
C ASN A 14 -12.08 2.07 7.61
N TYR A 15 -11.87 1.96 6.30
CA TYR A 15 -10.77 1.16 5.75
C TYR A 15 -9.58 1.94 5.18
N VAL A 16 -9.76 3.18 4.74
CA VAL A 16 -8.65 3.92 4.09
C VAL A 16 -8.84 5.43 4.28
N GLY A 17 -9.24 5.85 5.48
CA GLY A 17 -9.37 7.29 5.76
C GLY A 17 -8.02 7.98 5.60
N TYR A 18 -7.96 9.04 4.79
CA TYR A 18 -6.76 9.87 4.61
C TYR A 18 -6.11 10.26 5.96
N GLU A 19 -6.94 10.60 6.95
CA GLU A 19 -6.50 10.90 8.32
C GLU A 19 -5.86 9.69 9.04
N ALA A 20 -6.38 8.48 8.84
CA ALA A 20 -5.83 7.27 9.42
C ALA A 20 -4.47 6.93 8.79
N ILE A 21 -4.31 7.12 7.48
CA ILE A 21 -3.02 6.97 6.80
C ILE A 21 -2.02 8.01 7.31
N GLN A 22 -2.43 9.25 7.50
CA GLN A 22 -1.54 10.28 8.05
C GLN A 22 -1.07 9.97 9.47
N LYS A 23 -1.95 9.41 10.31
CA LYS A 23 -1.65 9.09 11.69
C LYS A 23 -0.80 7.82 11.83
N ASN A 24 -1.16 6.78 11.08
CA ASN A 24 -0.56 5.45 11.22
C ASN A 24 0.58 5.21 10.23
N ARG A 25 0.73 6.06 9.20
CA ARG A 25 1.71 5.97 8.13
C ARG A 25 1.71 4.62 7.41
N LYS A 26 0.53 4.00 7.33
CA LYS A 26 0.35 2.67 6.77
C LYS A 26 -0.81 2.67 5.79
N ILE A 27 -0.61 2.03 4.65
CA ILE A 27 -1.65 1.69 3.68
C ILE A 27 -1.78 0.17 3.69
N MET A 28 -2.95 -0.33 4.08
CA MET A 28 -3.28 -1.75 3.99
C MET A 28 -3.98 -2.00 2.66
N THR A 29 -3.46 -2.92 1.87
CA THR A 29 -3.95 -3.24 0.53
C THR A 29 -3.68 -4.71 0.20
N ALA A 30 -3.90 -5.12 -1.04
CA ALA A 30 -3.57 -6.45 -1.52
C ALA A 30 -2.61 -6.38 -2.72
N ALA A 31 -1.76 -7.38 -2.83
CA ALA A 31 -0.92 -7.61 -3.99
C ALA A 31 -1.19 -9.01 -4.56
N TRP A 32 -0.84 -9.21 -5.83
CA TRP A 32 -0.98 -10.50 -6.49
C TRP A 32 0.40 -10.98 -6.95
N LEU A 33 0.81 -12.15 -6.48
CA LEU A 33 2.09 -12.78 -6.79
C LEU A 33 1.88 -14.21 -7.33
N GLY A 34 2.96 -14.80 -7.87
CA GLY A 34 2.98 -16.13 -8.47
C GLY A 34 3.24 -16.10 -9.98
N SER A 35 3.64 -17.24 -10.56
CA SER A 35 4.00 -17.38 -11.99
C SER A 35 2.90 -16.94 -12.97
N SER A 36 1.67 -16.81 -12.47
CA SER A 36 0.51 -16.30 -13.18
C SER A 36 -0.25 -15.21 -12.41
N GLY A 37 0.30 -14.67 -11.32
CA GLY A 37 -0.37 -13.69 -10.44
C GLY A 37 -1.64 -14.22 -9.76
N GLN A 38 -1.75 -15.54 -9.57
CA GLN A 38 -2.97 -16.18 -9.07
C GLN A 38 -3.11 -16.07 -7.55
N GLU A 39 -2.02 -15.81 -6.82
CA GLU A 39 -2.04 -15.80 -5.37
C GLU A 39 -2.18 -14.37 -4.84
N ARG A 40 -3.21 -14.15 -4.04
CA ARG A 40 -3.45 -12.88 -3.34
C ARG A 40 -2.66 -12.86 -2.03
N TYR A 41 -1.95 -11.75 -1.81
CA TYR A 41 -1.20 -11.43 -0.62
C TYR A 41 -1.84 -10.23 0.07
N GLU A 42 -1.85 -10.23 1.39
CA GLU A 42 -2.09 -9.03 2.18
C GLU A 42 -0.82 -8.17 2.16
N MET A 43 -0.96 -6.90 1.81
CA MET A 43 0.18 -5.99 1.68
C MET A 43 0.02 -4.79 2.61
N THR A 44 1.06 -4.49 3.38
CA THR A 44 1.19 -3.25 4.14
C THR A 44 2.28 -2.38 3.53
N ILE A 45 1.95 -1.14 3.17
CA ILE A 45 2.90 -0.13 2.73
C ILE A 45 3.14 0.82 3.90
N ILE A 46 4.36 0.87 4.42
CA ILE A 46 4.81 1.82 5.44
C ILE A 46 5.35 3.05 4.73
N LEU A 47 4.78 4.21 5.03
CA LEU A 47 5.17 5.50 4.45
C LEU A 47 6.21 6.19 5.34
N GLY A 48 7.42 6.34 4.84
CA GLY A 48 8.40 7.28 5.36
C GLY A 48 7.99 8.73 5.11
N GLU A 49 8.84 9.67 5.49
CA GLU A 49 8.48 11.10 5.45
C GLU A 49 8.26 11.60 4.02
N LEU A 50 9.07 11.13 3.06
CA LEU A 50 8.97 11.54 1.66
C LEU A 50 7.70 10.98 1.01
N ALA A 51 7.45 9.68 1.18
CA ALA A 51 6.29 8.96 0.69
C ALA A 51 5.01 9.51 1.28
N LEU A 52 5.02 9.86 2.58
CA LEU A 52 3.87 10.50 3.21
C LEU A 52 3.59 11.87 2.58
N ALA A 53 4.62 12.68 2.32
CA ALA A 53 4.45 13.98 1.67
C ALA A 53 3.90 13.85 0.24
N ARG A 54 4.47 12.95 -0.57
CA ARG A 54 4.02 12.68 -1.94
C ARG A 54 2.60 12.10 -1.99
N HIS A 55 2.27 11.17 -1.09
CA HIS A 55 0.91 10.65 -0.96
C HIS A 55 -0.10 11.75 -0.66
N LYS A 56 0.24 12.72 0.22
CA LYS A 56 -0.61 13.88 0.50
C LYS A 56 -0.80 14.79 -0.71
N ALA A 57 0.22 14.90 -1.56
CA ALA A 57 0.18 15.67 -2.80
C ALA A 57 -0.52 14.93 -3.96
N GLY A 58 -0.89 13.65 -3.78
CA GLY A 58 -1.44 12.81 -4.86
C GLY A 58 -0.39 12.45 -5.92
N GLU A 59 0.88 12.50 -5.56
CA GLU A 59 2.01 12.19 -6.43
C GLU A 59 2.35 10.70 -6.40
N ASP A 60 3.06 10.24 -7.43
CA ASP A 60 3.55 8.87 -7.52
C ASP A 60 4.59 8.57 -6.43
N LEU A 61 4.44 7.39 -5.82
CA LEU A 61 5.30 6.89 -4.75
C LEU A 61 6.47 6.04 -5.27
N ILE A 62 6.56 5.79 -6.58
CA ILE A 62 7.60 4.93 -7.17
C ILE A 62 9.01 5.43 -6.87
N GLU A 63 9.24 6.74 -6.81
CA GLU A 63 10.55 7.29 -6.45
C GLU A 63 10.78 7.38 -4.95
N CYS A 64 9.84 6.94 -4.13
CA CYS A 64 10.05 6.72 -2.71
C CYS A 64 10.56 5.29 -2.42
N VAL A 65 10.73 4.46 -3.45
CA VAL A 65 11.39 3.16 -3.30
C VAL A 65 12.88 3.39 -3.03
N PRO A 66 13.45 2.86 -1.94
CA PRO A 66 14.85 3.07 -1.62
C PRO A 66 15.81 2.55 -2.71
N GLU A 67 16.74 3.39 -3.14
CA GLU A 67 17.87 3.03 -4.00
C GLU A 67 18.99 2.39 -3.16
N LEU A 68 18.80 1.15 -2.69
CA LEU A 68 19.87 0.43 -2.00
C LEU A 68 19.96 -1.01 -2.49
N ASP A 69 21.20 -1.51 -2.60
CA ASP A 69 21.57 -2.90 -2.90
C ASP A 69 21.05 -3.93 -1.85
N ASN A 70 20.24 -3.49 -0.89
CA ASN A 70 19.76 -4.29 0.22
C ASN A 70 18.22 -4.35 0.20
N THR A 71 17.67 -5.56 0.22
CA THR A 71 16.23 -5.85 0.20
C THR A 71 15.50 -5.53 1.52
N GLU A 72 16.14 -4.84 2.46
CA GLU A 72 15.57 -4.51 3.78
C GLU A 72 14.27 -3.69 3.72
N TRP A 73 14.00 -3.03 2.61
CA TRP A 73 12.77 -2.26 2.41
C TRP A 73 11.56 -3.13 2.04
N ILE A 74 11.76 -4.42 1.73
CA ILE A 74 10.69 -5.36 1.38
C ILE A 74 10.81 -6.65 2.21
N TYR A 75 9.73 -6.98 2.90
CA TYR A 75 9.55 -8.25 3.58
C TYR A 75 8.45 -9.05 2.86
N ILE A 76 8.74 -10.32 2.55
CA ILE A 76 7.79 -11.23 1.93
C ILE A 76 7.75 -12.50 2.75
N ASP A 77 6.54 -12.89 3.15
CA ASP A 77 6.24 -14.15 3.81
C ASP A 77 5.27 -14.94 2.93
N PRO A 78 5.78 -15.85 2.07
CA PRO A 78 4.96 -16.64 1.16
C PRO A 78 4.02 -17.61 1.88
N ASP A 79 4.46 -18.15 3.02
CA ASP A 79 3.69 -19.14 3.77
C ASP A 79 2.43 -18.51 4.37
N ASN A 80 2.54 -17.28 4.87
CA ASN A 80 1.42 -16.52 5.42
C ASN A 80 0.74 -15.58 4.39
N LYS A 81 1.28 -15.49 3.17
CA LYS A 81 0.83 -14.57 2.11
C LYS A 81 0.82 -13.11 2.53
N ILE A 82 1.90 -12.68 3.18
CA ILE A 82 2.08 -11.31 3.67
C ILE A 82 3.22 -10.64 2.90
N ILE A 83 3.00 -9.38 2.54
CA ILE A 83 4.03 -8.48 2.03
C ILE A 83 4.04 -7.23 2.91
N GLU A 84 5.23 -6.78 3.28
CA GLU A 84 5.42 -5.45 3.85
C GLU A 84 6.46 -4.71 3.02
N ILE A 85 6.16 -3.49 2.61
CA ILE A 85 7.14 -2.60 1.98
C ILE A 85 7.28 -1.31 2.77
N THR A 86 8.49 -0.79 2.86
CA THR A 86 8.80 0.48 3.50
C THR A 86 9.34 1.45 2.45
N LEU A 87 8.63 2.57 2.28
CA LEU A 87 9.02 3.66 1.39
C LEU A 87 9.70 4.79 2.18
N LEU A 88 10.58 5.54 1.54
CA LEU A 88 11.32 6.68 2.11
C LEU A 88 10.41 7.81 2.61
#